data_AF-A0A1C5R626-F1
#
_entry.id   AF-A0A1C5R626-F1
#
_cell.length_a   1.000
_cell.length_b   1.000
_cell.length_c   1.000
_cell.angle_alpha   90.00
_cell.angle_beta   90.00
_cell.angle_gamma   90.00
#
_symmetry.space_group_name_H-M   'P 1'
#
loop_
_entity.id
_entity.type
_entity.pdbx_description
1 polymer ?
#
loop_
_entity_poly.entity_id
_entity_poly.type
_entity_poly.pdbx_seq_one_letter_code
_entity_poly.pdbx_strand_id
1 'polypeptide(L)'
;MYMRKIYWMTVAVVVCCLSSCYEDKGNYDYKLMNDVTVNFTMEATEFVMGDVLKIEPQLAFSLGEETNKLAYSWSLNRRQISTDRNLNWMADEEGKYMDLRLTVTDTETGVSYFYASSITITSPYVNSAWVVLSEKEDRTAMLTYLRPTTKIVPGENGKEDESVYDCAVTKDVYGISNAGSSLGGKPVSISQHFVSFWAEDKPQDFTSWLWLVQQGGQGTIDVSGSTYKTEGTLPSMFIHGAYPQGFEPWRVYDMLYLSMAIGMDGKVYTRIKDSYKLFNNSFFMDELPLSYRQQPVDGTMIVRAPRFCDHGGTLLYDKNSKRYFHITDCQSWNGRKYCGQLIVPSVTNESIYERNPDWGKLDDMSDYEVLYVDAHSDDSWMGLKYAAVLRKSNRYFLQDFTVSDYYGGGSIDAEINSQTDVTSELGAIMKEDSQFALYYAQDYRPYLLISSGNSLYFYYFNGSKVYKYHQFDAPIKSIDVNNSSFQGDAGVGLENGEFYVLDFSTSVIRDVMNTGDSKEKIRFKQDGLGKVIEVIYKWKQAANWI
;
A
#
# COMPACT_ATOMS: atom_id res chain seq x y z
N MET A 1 7.61 79.02 -61.48
CA MET A 1 9.05 78.81 -61.24
C MET A 1 9.35 78.35 -59.80
N TYR A 2 8.58 77.39 -59.24
CA TYR A 2 8.76 76.92 -57.85
C TYR A 2 8.77 75.38 -57.70
N MET A 3 8.23 74.61 -58.66
CA MET A 3 8.20 73.14 -58.57
C MET A 3 9.53 72.45 -58.94
N ARG A 4 10.40 73.10 -59.73
CA ARG A 4 11.67 72.48 -60.16
C ARG A 4 12.74 72.50 -59.06
N LYS A 5 12.65 73.40 -58.07
CA LYS A 5 13.56 73.45 -56.90
C LYS A 5 13.17 72.48 -55.78
N ILE A 6 11.87 72.18 -55.63
CA ILE A 6 11.37 71.19 -54.66
C ILE A 6 11.83 69.78 -55.04
N TYR A 7 11.80 69.41 -56.33
CA TYR A 7 12.28 68.09 -56.79
C TYR A 7 13.75 67.83 -56.45
N TRP A 8 14.63 68.83 -56.59
CA TRP A 8 16.04 68.69 -56.22
C TRP A 8 16.25 68.61 -54.70
N MET A 9 15.42 69.28 -53.90
CA MET A 9 15.44 69.18 -52.44
C MET A 9 14.92 67.81 -51.96
N THR A 10 13.86 67.29 -52.56
CA THR A 10 13.31 65.96 -52.23
C THR A 10 14.28 64.85 -52.63
N VAL A 11 14.95 64.95 -53.78
CA VAL A 11 15.98 63.98 -54.21
C VAL A 11 17.20 64.02 -53.28
N ALA A 12 17.64 65.20 -52.84
CA ALA A 12 18.76 65.31 -51.90
C ALA A 12 18.44 64.71 -50.52
N VAL A 13 17.24 64.92 -49.99
CA VAL A 13 16.80 64.34 -48.71
C VAL A 13 16.66 62.82 -48.80
N VAL A 14 16.14 62.29 -49.92
CA VAL A 14 16.03 60.82 -50.13
C VAL A 14 17.41 60.16 -50.23
N VAL A 15 18.39 60.79 -50.88
CA VAL A 15 19.78 60.27 -50.95
C VAL A 15 20.48 60.31 -49.58
N CYS A 16 20.19 61.32 -48.74
CA CYS A 16 20.69 61.39 -47.37
C CYS A 16 20.01 60.38 -46.41
N CYS A 17 18.74 60.02 -46.63
CA CYS A 17 18.07 58.98 -45.84
C CYS A 17 18.49 57.56 -46.25
N LEU A 18 18.83 57.33 -47.53
CA LEU A 18 19.34 56.05 -48.03
C LEU A 18 20.79 55.74 -47.60
N SER A 19 21.54 56.73 -47.13
CA SER A 19 22.88 56.56 -46.54
C SER A 19 22.86 56.34 -45.03
N SER A 20 21.68 56.36 -44.39
CA SER A 20 21.50 56.02 -42.96
C SER A 20 21.29 54.52 -42.71
N CYS A 21 21.07 53.71 -43.76
CA CYS A 21 21.44 52.30 -43.72
C CYS A 21 22.93 52.19 -44.07
N TYR A 22 23.75 52.82 -43.23
CA TYR A 22 25.18 52.58 -43.20
C TYR A 22 25.36 51.09 -42.93
N GLU A 23 26.05 50.42 -43.85
CA GLU A 23 26.47 49.03 -43.71
C GLU A 23 27.07 48.85 -42.32
N ASP A 24 26.45 48.02 -41.48
CA ASP A 24 27.16 47.39 -40.39
C ASP A 24 28.21 46.47 -41.03
N LYS A 25 29.36 47.04 -41.39
CA LYS A 25 30.59 46.29 -41.61
C LYS A 25 31.16 45.93 -40.24
N GLY A 26 30.37 45.22 -39.47
CA GLY A 26 30.85 44.53 -38.30
C GLY A 26 31.86 43.51 -38.79
N ASN A 27 33.14 43.87 -38.72
CA ASN A 27 34.23 42.91 -38.66
C ASN A 27 34.11 42.24 -37.29
N TYR A 28 33.10 41.38 -37.14
CA TYR A 28 32.95 40.55 -35.97
C TYR A 28 33.98 39.44 -36.11
N ASP A 29 35.08 39.55 -35.36
CA ASP A 29 35.96 38.41 -35.09
C ASP A 29 35.14 37.39 -34.30
N TYR A 30 34.42 36.52 -35.03
CA TYR A 30 33.73 35.39 -34.44
C TYR A 30 34.78 34.41 -33.94
N LYS A 31 35.07 34.48 -32.65
CA LYS A 31 35.81 33.42 -31.97
C LYS A 31 34.92 32.18 -31.94
N LEU A 32 35.48 31.04 -32.32
CA LEU A 32 34.80 29.76 -32.19
C LEU A 32 34.44 29.55 -30.72
N MET A 33 33.16 29.37 -30.42
CA MET A 33 32.67 29.25 -29.05
C MET A 33 32.80 27.80 -28.58
N ASN A 34 33.35 27.62 -27.39
CA ASN A 34 33.47 26.31 -26.76
C ASN A 34 32.16 25.95 -26.05
N ASP A 35 31.13 25.65 -26.84
CA ASP A 35 29.80 25.35 -26.35
C ASP A 35 29.80 24.16 -25.40
N VAL A 36 29.07 24.32 -24.29
CA VAL A 36 28.92 23.30 -23.26
C VAL A 36 27.60 22.57 -23.46
N THR A 37 27.67 21.28 -23.74
CA THR A 37 26.51 20.38 -23.66
C THR A 37 26.43 19.85 -22.23
N VAL A 38 25.32 20.17 -21.56
CA VAL A 38 25.03 19.71 -20.20
C VAL A 38 24.11 18.51 -20.28
N ASN A 39 24.39 17.46 -19.52
CA ASN A 39 23.50 16.32 -19.37
C ASN A 39 23.62 15.74 -17.95
N PHE A 40 22.56 15.13 -17.45
CA PHE A 40 22.64 14.30 -16.25
C PHE A 40 21.59 13.19 -16.33
N THR A 41 21.92 12.04 -15.76
CA THR A 41 21.00 10.92 -15.62
C THR A 41 20.60 10.77 -14.16
N MET A 42 19.38 10.30 -13.94
CA MET A 42 18.85 10.01 -12.62
C MET A 42 18.35 8.57 -12.62
N GLU A 43 18.62 7.83 -11.55
CA GLU A 43 18.11 6.45 -11.39
C GLU A 43 16.60 6.42 -11.12
N ALA A 44 16.08 7.49 -10.52
CA ALA A 44 14.67 7.67 -10.21
C ALA A 44 14.20 9.08 -10.60
N THR A 45 12.92 9.20 -10.96
CA THR A 45 12.23 10.47 -11.20
C THR A 45 11.14 10.75 -10.15
N GLU A 46 10.90 9.82 -9.23
CA GLU A 46 10.00 9.96 -8.11
C GLU A 46 10.77 9.86 -6.79
N PHE A 47 10.56 10.84 -5.92
CA PHE A 47 11.20 10.98 -4.64
C PHE A 47 10.15 11.21 -3.54
N VAL A 48 10.58 11.05 -2.31
CA VAL A 48 9.81 11.34 -1.12
C VAL A 48 10.44 12.52 -0.39
N MET A 49 9.62 13.36 0.25
CA MET A 49 10.13 14.44 1.10
C MET A 49 11.16 13.90 2.11
N GLY A 50 12.31 14.54 2.20
CA GLY A 50 13.46 14.13 3.01
C GLY A 50 14.47 13.24 2.27
N ASP A 51 14.15 12.68 1.10
CA ASP A 51 15.11 11.96 0.28
C ASP A 51 16.23 12.90 -0.20
N VAL A 52 17.46 12.39 -0.30
CA VAL A 52 18.61 13.17 -0.75
C VAL A 52 18.92 12.84 -2.20
N LEU A 53 18.77 13.82 -3.08
CA LEU A 53 19.10 13.73 -4.49
C LEU A 53 20.58 14.03 -4.70
N LYS A 54 21.31 13.04 -5.19
CA LYS A 54 22.71 13.15 -5.58
C LYS A 54 22.84 13.04 -7.09
N ILE A 55 23.29 14.11 -7.75
CA ILE A 55 23.42 14.13 -9.22
C ILE A 55 24.80 14.65 -9.61
N GLU A 56 25.50 13.88 -10.41
CA GLU A 56 26.78 14.27 -11.01
C GLU A 56 26.58 14.55 -12.51
N PRO A 57 26.61 15.82 -12.95
CA PRO A 57 26.36 16.15 -14.34
C PRO A 57 27.57 15.85 -15.24
N GLN A 58 27.28 15.37 -16.43
CA GLN A 58 28.24 15.21 -17.53
C GLN A 58 28.25 16.46 -18.39
N LEU A 59 29.45 16.99 -18.64
CA LEU A 59 29.67 18.16 -19.49
C LEU A 59 30.50 17.74 -20.69
N ALA A 60 30.07 18.09 -21.89
CA ALA A 60 30.85 17.93 -23.11
C ALA A 60 31.09 19.28 -23.77
N PHE A 61 32.34 19.54 -24.15
CA PHE A 61 32.80 20.82 -24.70
C PHE A 61 33.03 20.68 -26.20
N SER A 62 32.47 21.58 -27.01
CA SER A 62 32.51 21.47 -28.47
C SER A 62 33.93 21.49 -29.06
N LEU A 63 34.88 22.11 -28.37
CA LEU A 63 36.30 22.16 -28.75
C LEU A 63 37.17 21.14 -27.98
N GLY A 64 36.57 20.34 -27.11
CA GLY A 64 37.26 19.33 -26.29
C GLY A 64 38.12 19.91 -25.16
N GLU A 65 38.14 21.23 -24.98
CA GLU A 65 38.87 21.90 -23.90
C GLU A 65 37.93 22.12 -22.70
N GLU A 66 38.22 21.48 -21.56
CA GLU A 66 37.50 21.80 -20.32
C GLU A 66 37.92 23.17 -19.80
N THR A 67 36.94 24.00 -19.39
CA THR A 67 37.19 25.29 -18.76
C THR A 67 36.81 25.27 -17.28
N ASN A 68 37.64 25.88 -16.43
CA ASN A 68 37.39 26.02 -15.00
C ASN A 68 36.56 27.28 -14.67
N LYS A 69 36.10 28.02 -15.68
CA LYS A 69 35.42 29.31 -15.52
C LYS A 69 33.90 29.18 -15.59
N LEU A 70 33.37 28.09 -15.04
CA LEU A 70 31.94 27.79 -15.03
C LEU A 70 31.32 28.10 -13.67
N ALA A 71 30.16 28.75 -13.70
CA ALA A 71 29.27 28.89 -12.56
C ALA A 71 28.09 27.92 -12.71
N TYR A 72 27.69 27.29 -11.62
CA TYR A 72 26.61 26.30 -11.60
C TYR A 72 25.42 26.85 -10.80
N SER A 73 24.21 26.55 -11.28
CA SER A 73 22.98 26.85 -10.56
C SER A 73 21.99 25.73 -10.79
N TRP A 74 21.70 24.98 -9.72
CA TRP A 74 20.59 24.05 -9.67
C TRP A 74 19.33 24.77 -9.24
N SER A 75 18.22 24.50 -9.92
CA SER A 75 16.92 25.05 -9.55
C SER A 75 15.80 24.03 -9.67
N LEU A 76 14.81 24.14 -8.78
CA LEU A 76 13.56 23.40 -8.79
C LEU A 76 12.42 24.39 -9.00
N ASN A 77 11.65 24.26 -10.08
CA ASN A 77 10.59 25.23 -10.43
C ASN A 77 11.08 26.70 -10.36
N ARG A 78 12.33 26.93 -10.81
CA ARG A 78 13.05 28.23 -10.77
C ARG A 78 13.53 28.70 -9.39
N ARG A 79 13.21 28.03 -8.29
CA ARG A 79 13.83 28.26 -6.98
C ARG A 79 15.23 27.66 -7.01
N GLN A 80 16.27 28.47 -6.77
CA GLN A 80 17.64 27.97 -6.67
C GLN A 80 17.77 27.07 -5.43
N ILE A 81 18.31 25.87 -5.61
CA ILE A 81 18.48 24.87 -4.56
C ILE A 81 19.95 24.55 -4.26
N SER A 82 20.85 24.82 -5.20
CA SER A 82 22.31 24.68 -5.00
C SER A 82 23.09 25.49 -6.04
N THR A 83 24.33 25.82 -5.72
CA THR A 83 25.33 26.43 -6.62
C THR A 83 26.53 25.52 -6.89
N ASP A 84 26.52 24.30 -6.36
CA ASP A 84 27.58 23.32 -6.58
C ASP A 84 27.46 22.66 -7.95
N ARG A 85 28.58 22.16 -8.50
CA ARG A 85 28.56 21.36 -9.73
C ARG A 85 27.71 20.11 -9.54
N ASN A 86 28.03 19.33 -8.51
CA ASN A 86 27.31 18.11 -8.17
C ASN A 86 26.16 18.48 -7.22
N LEU A 87 24.94 18.04 -7.55
CA LEU A 87 23.81 18.25 -6.67
C LEU A 87 23.89 17.31 -5.48
N ASN A 88 23.70 17.84 -4.28
CA ASN A 88 23.43 17.08 -3.07
C ASN A 88 22.35 17.84 -2.28
N TRP A 89 21.09 17.55 -2.57
CA TRP A 89 19.95 18.32 -2.07
C TRP A 89 18.89 17.42 -1.45
N MET A 90 18.39 17.79 -0.28
CA MET A 90 17.30 17.10 0.40
C MET A 90 15.96 17.64 -0.06
N ALA A 91 15.08 16.76 -0.53
CA ALA A 91 13.75 17.09 -1.00
C ALA A 91 12.91 17.73 0.12
N ASP A 92 12.61 19.03 -0.03
CA ASP A 92 11.95 19.86 0.99
C ASP A 92 10.56 20.37 0.58
N GLU A 93 10.12 20.05 -0.64
CA GLU A 93 8.89 20.57 -1.24
C GLU A 93 8.17 19.48 -2.05
N GLU A 94 6.89 19.26 -1.79
CA GLU A 94 6.05 18.32 -2.55
C GLU A 94 5.59 18.93 -3.88
N GLY A 95 5.49 18.09 -4.91
CA GLY A 95 4.97 18.51 -6.20
C GLY A 95 5.08 17.42 -7.26
N LYS A 96 4.23 17.49 -8.28
CA LYS A 96 4.29 16.60 -9.45
C LYS A 96 4.91 17.33 -10.63
N TYR A 97 5.72 16.61 -11.40
CA TYR A 97 6.35 17.11 -12.62
C TYR A 97 7.14 18.42 -12.45
N MET A 98 7.83 18.57 -11.32
CA MET A 98 8.64 19.73 -10.98
C MET A 98 9.86 19.81 -11.92
N ASP A 99 10.17 21.00 -12.41
CA ASP A 99 11.29 21.28 -13.32
C ASP A 99 12.59 21.34 -12.51
N LEU A 100 13.37 20.25 -12.51
CA LEU A 100 14.72 20.20 -11.96
C LEU A 100 15.72 20.55 -13.07
N ARG A 101 16.46 21.64 -12.88
CA ARG A 101 17.33 22.20 -13.92
C ARG A 101 18.71 22.52 -13.39
N LEU A 102 19.72 22.10 -14.14
CA LEU A 102 21.08 22.63 -14.02
C LEU A 102 21.29 23.70 -15.08
N THR A 103 21.69 24.89 -14.66
CA THR A 103 22.22 25.94 -15.53
C THR A 103 23.72 26.07 -15.29
N VAL A 104 24.49 26.04 -16.36
CA VAL A 104 25.95 26.20 -16.38
C VAL A 104 26.25 27.48 -17.15
N THR A 105 26.86 28.45 -16.50
CA THR A 105 27.20 29.75 -17.09
C THR A 105 28.70 29.86 -17.26
N ASP A 106 29.16 30.11 -18.47
CA ASP A 106 30.53 30.52 -18.72
C ASP A 106 30.70 31.97 -18.24
N THR A 107 31.55 32.15 -17.23
CA THR A 107 31.76 33.44 -16.57
C THR A 107 32.56 34.44 -17.42
N GLU A 108 33.23 33.99 -18.48
CA GLU A 108 33.94 34.89 -19.41
C GLU A 108 33.03 35.47 -20.49
N THR A 109 32.16 34.63 -21.04
CA THR A 109 31.28 35.00 -22.16
C THR A 109 29.89 35.45 -21.70
N GLY A 110 29.49 35.05 -20.49
CA GLY A 110 28.15 35.24 -19.94
C GLY A 110 27.10 34.28 -20.55
N VAL A 111 27.49 33.38 -21.45
CA VAL A 111 26.59 32.43 -22.10
C VAL A 111 26.21 31.34 -21.11
N SER A 112 24.93 30.96 -21.12
CA SER A 112 24.39 29.93 -20.22
C SER A 112 23.82 28.76 -21.00
N TYR A 113 24.19 27.56 -20.58
CA TYR A 113 23.75 26.27 -21.09
C TYR A 113 22.93 25.58 -20.01
N PHE A 114 21.95 24.76 -20.38
CA PHE A 114 21.13 24.09 -19.39
C PHE A 114 20.69 22.70 -19.83
N TYR A 115 20.42 21.87 -18.83
CA TYR A 115 19.70 20.61 -18.97
C TYR A 115 18.62 20.56 -17.90
N ALA A 116 17.46 20.01 -18.25
CA ALA A 116 16.31 19.93 -17.37
C ALA A 116 15.72 18.52 -17.39
N SER A 117 15.26 18.08 -16.23
CA SER A 117 14.50 16.85 -16.05
C SER A 117 13.26 17.14 -15.21
N SER A 118 12.27 16.27 -15.30
CA SER A 118 11.05 16.38 -14.51
C SER A 118 11.10 15.38 -13.35
N ILE A 119 10.88 15.87 -12.13
CA ILE A 119 10.83 15.03 -10.92
C ILE A 119 9.47 15.18 -10.23
N THR A 120 9.08 14.16 -9.46
CA THR A 120 7.92 14.21 -8.57
C THR A 120 8.38 13.96 -7.14
N ILE A 121 8.00 14.83 -6.21
CA ILE A 121 8.26 14.67 -4.77
C ILE A 121 6.91 14.48 -4.07
N THR A 122 6.80 13.39 -3.31
CA THR A 122 5.58 13.00 -2.60
C THR A 122 5.73 13.07 -1.08
N SER A 123 4.60 13.11 -0.36
CA SER A 123 4.59 12.94 1.09
C SER A 123 5.26 11.61 1.50
N PRO A 124 5.91 11.56 2.68
CA PRO A 124 6.52 10.33 3.21
C PRO A 124 5.59 9.14 3.31
N TYR A 125 4.27 9.36 3.38
CA TYR A 125 3.32 8.34 3.78
C TYR A 125 2.44 7.77 2.65
N VAL A 126 2.62 8.27 1.42
CA VAL A 126 1.75 7.90 0.28
C VAL A 126 2.00 6.50 -0.27
N ASN A 127 3.20 5.96 -0.08
CA ASN A 127 3.60 4.70 -0.70
C ASN A 127 3.07 3.49 0.09
N SER A 128 3.16 2.32 -0.55
CA SER A 128 2.93 1.06 0.16
C SER A 128 4.02 0.86 1.22
N ALA A 129 3.64 0.35 2.38
CA ALA A 129 4.54 0.25 3.53
C ALA A 129 4.06 -0.75 4.57
N TRP A 130 4.96 -1.18 5.44
CA TRP A 130 4.57 -1.84 6.68
C TRP A 130 4.05 -0.81 7.67
N VAL A 131 2.94 -1.13 8.33
CA VAL A 131 2.35 -0.34 9.39
C VAL A 131 2.19 -1.21 10.62
N VAL A 132 2.70 -0.73 11.75
CA VAL A 132 2.67 -1.44 13.03
C VAL A 132 1.86 -0.63 14.02
N LEU A 133 0.77 -1.21 14.51
CA LEU A 133 0.03 -0.72 15.67
C LEU A 133 0.56 -1.40 16.92
N SER A 134 0.93 -0.60 17.92
CA SER A 134 1.52 -1.10 19.16
C SER A 134 1.05 -0.34 20.39
N GLU A 135 1.18 -0.99 21.55
CA GLU A 135 0.92 -0.43 22.87
C GLU A 135 2.25 0.05 23.50
N LYS A 136 2.32 1.33 23.85
CA LYS A 136 3.44 1.94 24.59
C LYS A 136 3.43 1.45 26.05
N GLU A 137 4.51 1.72 26.79
CA GLU A 137 4.60 1.34 28.22
C GLU A 137 3.48 1.95 29.09
N ASP A 138 3.01 3.14 28.73
CA ASP A 138 1.89 3.83 29.39
C ASP A 138 0.50 3.34 28.94
N ARG A 139 0.45 2.25 28.15
CA ARG A 139 -0.73 1.63 27.54
C ARG A 139 -1.42 2.42 26.43
N THR A 140 -0.82 3.53 25.97
CA THR A 140 -1.37 4.29 24.84
C THR A 140 -0.96 3.69 23.49
N ALA A 141 -1.78 3.93 22.47
CA ALA A 141 -1.48 3.47 21.12
C ALA A 141 -0.32 4.25 20.48
N MET A 142 0.50 3.54 19.69
CA MET A 142 1.47 4.10 18.76
C MET A 142 1.26 3.50 17.39
N LEU A 143 1.32 4.35 16.37
CA LEU A 143 1.36 3.91 14.98
C LEU A 143 2.76 4.15 14.41
N THR A 144 3.39 3.10 13.91
CA THR A 144 4.69 3.20 13.24
C THR A 144 4.52 2.90 11.76
N TYR A 145 5.06 3.78 10.92
CA TYR A 145 5.09 3.61 9.46
C TYR A 145 6.52 3.29 9.02
N LEU A 146 6.71 2.17 8.31
CA LEU A 146 8.01 1.71 7.84
C LEU A 146 7.98 1.63 6.31
N ARG A 147 8.48 2.68 5.66
CA ARG A 147 8.55 2.78 4.20
C ARG A 147 9.72 1.94 3.68
N PRO A 148 9.47 0.94 2.81
CA PRO A 148 10.55 0.22 2.13
C PRO A 148 11.47 1.19 1.37
N THR A 149 12.77 1.01 1.55
CA THR A 149 13.84 1.74 0.86
C THR A 149 14.99 0.76 0.63
N THR A 150 16.11 1.26 0.10
CA THR A 150 17.37 0.54 0.09
C THR A 150 18.44 1.35 0.82
N LYS A 151 19.47 0.65 1.30
CA LYS A 151 20.72 1.26 1.75
C LYS A 151 21.90 0.58 1.07
N ILE A 152 22.96 1.34 0.87
CA ILE A 152 24.21 0.83 0.33
C ILE A 152 25.06 0.29 1.48
N VAL A 153 25.47 -0.98 1.38
CA VAL A 153 26.43 -1.60 2.30
C VAL A 153 27.75 -1.86 1.57
N PRO A 154 28.91 -1.60 2.20
CA PRO A 154 30.20 -1.85 1.57
C PRO A 154 30.37 -3.31 1.17
N GLY A 155 30.81 -3.55 -0.06
CA GLY A 155 31.10 -4.89 -0.53
C GLY A 155 32.26 -5.53 0.23
N GLU A 156 32.14 -6.80 0.61
CA GLU A 156 33.25 -7.54 1.24
C GLU A 156 34.19 -8.14 0.18
N ASN A 157 35.50 -8.21 0.51
CA ASN A 157 36.53 -8.88 -0.29
C ASN A 157 36.71 -8.32 -1.72
N GLY A 158 36.61 -7.00 -1.89
CA GLY A 158 36.82 -6.33 -3.19
C GLY A 158 35.63 -6.43 -4.14
N LYS A 159 34.47 -6.84 -3.64
CA LYS A 159 33.19 -6.71 -4.35
C LYS A 159 32.71 -5.26 -4.33
N GLU A 160 31.87 -4.92 -5.30
CA GLU A 160 31.17 -3.64 -5.35
C GLU A 160 30.20 -3.51 -4.17
N ASP A 161 29.88 -2.27 -3.80
CA ASP A 161 28.90 -2.00 -2.77
C ASP A 161 27.53 -2.58 -3.16
N GLU A 162 26.83 -3.13 -2.19
CA GLU A 162 25.56 -3.83 -2.42
C GLU A 162 24.38 -2.96 -1.95
N SER A 163 23.34 -2.87 -2.77
CA SER A 163 22.07 -2.23 -2.42
C SER A 163 21.18 -3.26 -1.75
N VAL A 164 20.94 -3.09 -0.44
CA VAL A 164 20.15 -4.02 0.37
C VAL A 164 18.85 -3.37 0.83
N TYR A 165 17.82 -4.19 1.07
CA TYR A 165 16.55 -3.73 1.59
C TYR A 165 16.73 -3.03 2.94
N ASP A 166 15.99 -1.94 3.13
CA ASP A 166 15.94 -1.21 4.38
C ASP A 166 14.55 -0.58 4.53
N CYS A 167 14.29 0.04 5.67
CA CYS A 167 13.07 0.81 5.86
C CYS A 167 13.38 2.19 6.44
N ALA A 168 12.79 3.24 5.87
CA ALA A 168 12.71 4.53 6.52
C ALA A 168 11.59 4.47 7.58
N VAL A 169 11.98 4.48 8.86
CA VAL A 169 11.08 4.27 9.98
C VAL A 169 10.60 5.59 10.59
N THR A 170 9.29 5.78 10.61
CA THR A 170 8.63 6.90 11.30
C THR A 170 7.80 6.34 12.46
N LYS A 171 8.34 6.42 13.68
CA LYS A 171 7.63 6.05 14.91
C LYS A 171 6.66 7.16 15.30
N ASP A 172 5.50 6.76 15.81
CA ASP A 172 4.41 7.67 16.21
C ASP A 172 3.99 8.64 15.10
N VAL A 173 3.79 8.10 13.89
CA VAL A 173 3.42 8.89 12.70
C VAL A 173 2.15 9.71 12.94
N TYR A 174 1.21 9.20 13.74
CA TYR A 174 0.03 9.94 14.14
C TYR A 174 0.38 11.20 14.93
N GLY A 175 1.20 11.08 15.99
CA GLY A 175 1.59 12.22 16.82
C GLY A 175 2.33 13.28 16.02
N ILE A 176 3.22 12.86 15.12
CA ILE A 176 3.94 13.78 14.21
C ILE A 176 2.96 14.55 13.31
N SER A 177 2.02 13.85 12.69
CA SER A 177 1.05 14.45 11.76
C SER A 177 -0.03 15.31 12.41
N ASN A 178 -0.28 15.11 13.71
CA ASN A 178 -1.37 15.76 14.46
C ASN A 178 -0.84 16.66 15.59
N ALA A 179 0.26 17.38 15.35
CA ALA A 179 0.82 18.40 16.24
C ALA A 179 1.14 17.91 17.67
N GLY A 180 1.64 16.67 17.78
CA GLY A 180 1.99 16.02 19.05
C GLY A 180 0.80 15.40 19.78
N SER A 181 -0.39 15.36 19.16
CA SER A 181 -1.56 14.71 19.75
C SER A 181 -1.32 13.22 19.95
N SER A 182 -1.72 12.69 21.09
CA SER A 182 -1.71 11.25 21.32
C SER A 182 -2.98 10.63 20.74
N LEU A 183 -2.83 9.46 20.12
CA LEU A 183 -3.96 8.56 19.82
C LEU A 183 -4.77 8.29 21.10
N GLY A 184 -4.07 8.11 22.23
CA GLY A 184 -4.65 7.71 23.50
C GLY A 184 -5.26 6.32 23.41
N GLY A 185 -5.89 5.88 24.51
CA GLY A 185 -6.61 4.61 24.56
C GLY A 185 -5.73 3.37 24.38
N LYS A 186 -6.35 2.21 24.59
CA LYS A 186 -5.74 0.90 24.38
C LYS A 186 -5.91 0.49 22.92
N PRO A 187 -4.83 0.25 22.15
CA PRO A 187 -4.92 -0.20 20.76
C PRO A 187 -5.60 -1.57 20.64
N VAL A 188 -6.42 -1.76 19.61
CA VAL A 188 -7.17 -2.99 19.35
C VAL A 188 -6.87 -3.56 17.97
N SER A 189 -7.04 -2.77 16.91
CA SER A 189 -6.81 -3.22 15.55
C SER A 189 -6.53 -2.09 14.57
N ILE A 190 -6.01 -2.46 13.42
CA ILE A 190 -5.87 -1.59 12.24
C ILE A 190 -6.60 -2.21 11.06
N SER A 191 -7.22 -1.39 10.22
CA SER A 191 -7.81 -1.85 8.97
C SER A 191 -7.62 -0.81 7.90
N GLN A 192 -7.04 -1.24 6.78
CA GLN A 192 -6.92 -0.41 5.60
C GLN A 192 -8.24 -0.42 4.85
N HIS A 193 -8.65 0.76 4.38
CA HIS A 193 -9.72 0.88 3.41
C HIS A 193 -9.29 1.70 2.21
N PHE A 194 -9.94 1.40 1.09
CA PHE A 194 -9.46 1.82 -0.20
C PHE A 194 -10.29 2.97 -0.74
N VAL A 195 -9.58 3.94 -1.28
CA VAL A 195 -10.13 4.94 -2.17
C VAL A 195 -10.16 4.39 -3.59
N SER A 196 -11.15 4.83 -4.37
CA SER A 196 -11.31 4.41 -5.77
C SER A 196 -10.02 4.62 -6.56
N PHE A 197 -9.67 3.64 -7.40
CA PHE A 197 -8.51 3.72 -8.29
C PHE A 197 -8.83 4.40 -9.63
N TRP A 198 -10.09 4.73 -9.91
CA TRP A 198 -10.45 5.32 -11.20
C TRP A 198 -10.05 6.80 -11.25
N ALA A 199 -9.20 7.15 -12.21
CA ALA A 199 -8.64 8.48 -12.36
C ALA A 199 -9.68 9.57 -12.64
N GLU A 200 -10.87 9.20 -13.12
CA GLU A 200 -12.02 10.09 -13.32
C GLU A 200 -12.74 10.47 -12.02
N ASP A 201 -12.56 9.70 -10.95
CA ASP A 201 -13.18 9.98 -9.65
C ASP A 201 -12.48 11.09 -8.89
N LYS A 202 -11.20 11.33 -9.22
CA LYS A 202 -10.30 12.31 -8.62
C LYS A 202 -10.56 12.62 -7.13
N PRO A 203 -10.58 11.62 -6.23
CA PRO A 203 -10.60 11.91 -4.81
C PRO A 203 -9.42 12.82 -4.45
N GLN A 204 -9.60 13.68 -3.42
CA GLN A 204 -8.55 14.58 -2.97
C GLN A 204 -7.31 13.81 -2.47
N ASP A 205 -7.52 12.61 -1.92
CA ASP A 205 -6.47 11.66 -1.55
C ASP A 205 -6.72 10.32 -2.28
N PHE A 206 -5.74 9.87 -3.05
CA PHE A 206 -5.75 8.58 -3.75
C PHE A 206 -4.98 7.49 -2.99
N THR A 207 -4.54 7.79 -1.78
CA THR A 207 -3.87 6.85 -0.91
C THR A 207 -4.92 6.13 -0.06
N SER A 208 -4.73 4.85 0.21
CA SER A 208 -5.61 4.08 1.09
C SER A 208 -5.49 4.57 2.52
N TRP A 209 -6.63 4.73 3.19
CA TRP A 209 -6.76 5.25 4.54
C TRP A 209 -6.75 4.12 5.55
N LEU A 210 -6.63 4.49 6.83
CA LEU A 210 -6.53 3.52 7.92
C LEU A 210 -7.56 3.84 9.01
N TRP A 211 -8.35 2.84 9.35
CA TRP A 211 -9.06 2.79 10.61
C TRP A 211 -8.13 2.30 11.71
N LEU A 212 -8.02 3.10 12.77
CA LEU A 212 -7.30 2.77 13.99
C LEU A 212 -8.32 2.58 15.11
N VAL A 213 -8.51 1.32 15.53
CA VAL A 213 -9.44 0.97 16.59
C VAL A 213 -8.71 0.97 17.93
N GLN A 214 -9.26 1.74 18.86
CA GLN A 214 -8.71 1.89 20.20
C GLN A 214 -9.83 2.09 21.23
N GLN A 215 -9.65 1.54 22.42
CA GLN A 215 -10.57 1.65 23.53
C GLN A 215 -10.16 2.80 24.45
N GLY A 216 -11.03 3.79 24.61
CA GLY A 216 -10.73 5.04 25.33
C GLY A 216 -10.06 6.08 24.42
N GLY A 217 -9.58 7.18 25.00
CA GLY A 217 -9.08 8.32 24.22
C GLY A 217 -10.19 8.92 23.33
N GLN A 218 -9.89 9.12 22.04
CA GLN A 218 -10.84 9.62 21.04
C GLN A 218 -11.75 8.53 20.44
N GLY A 219 -11.62 7.28 20.90
CA GLY A 219 -12.26 6.12 20.29
C GLY A 219 -11.62 5.76 18.96
N THR A 220 -12.31 4.97 18.14
CA THR A 220 -11.87 4.58 16.80
C THR A 220 -11.79 5.79 15.87
N ILE A 221 -10.65 5.97 15.22
CA ILE A 221 -10.39 7.09 14.32
C ILE A 221 -10.07 6.62 12.90
N ASP A 222 -10.46 7.42 11.93
CA ASP A 222 -10.05 7.28 10.52
C ASP A 222 -8.93 8.30 10.24
N VAL A 223 -7.84 7.85 9.63
CA VAL A 223 -6.70 8.71 9.30
C VAL A 223 -6.39 8.69 7.82
N SER A 224 -6.08 9.86 7.28
CA SER A 224 -5.69 10.04 5.88
C SER A 224 -4.49 9.16 5.53
N GLY A 225 -4.57 8.50 4.38
CA GLY A 225 -3.50 7.63 3.86
C GLY A 225 -2.24 8.39 3.47
N SER A 226 -2.36 9.66 3.07
CA SER A 226 -1.25 10.49 2.62
C SER A 226 -0.67 11.40 3.71
N THR A 227 -1.48 11.80 4.70
CA THR A 227 -1.03 12.75 5.74
C THR A 227 -1.06 12.18 7.14
N TYR A 228 -1.78 11.09 7.39
CA TYR A 228 -2.01 10.50 8.72
C TYR A 228 -2.69 11.45 9.72
N LYS A 229 -3.30 12.53 9.21
CA LYS A 229 -4.18 13.40 10.00
C LYS A 229 -5.50 12.69 10.28
N THR A 230 -6.11 13.00 11.42
CA THR A 230 -7.48 12.55 11.72
C THR A 230 -8.46 13.18 10.75
N GLU A 231 -9.27 12.35 10.12
CA GLU A 231 -10.31 12.76 9.15
C GLU A 231 -11.72 12.51 9.70
N GLY A 232 -11.85 11.59 10.65
CA GLY A 232 -13.11 11.32 11.32
C GLY A 232 -12.96 10.42 12.54
N THR A 233 -14.04 10.32 13.30
CA THR A 233 -14.16 9.38 14.43
C THR A 233 -15.38 8.51 14.21
N LEU A 234 -15.26 7.21 14.46
CA LEU A 234 -16.38 6.28 14.29
C LEU A 234 -17.61 6.67 15.13
N PRO A 235 -17.51 7.13 16.39
CA PRO A 235 -18.68 7.60 17.14
C PRO A 235 -19.50 8.66 16.39
N SER A 236 -18.81 9.63 15.75
CA SER A 236 -19.49 10.69 15.00
C SER A 236 -20.20 10.20 13.73
N MET A 237 -19.89 8.99 13.27
CA MET A 237 -20.50 8.37 12.09
C MET A 237 -21.70 7.48 12.41
N PHE A 238 -22.06 7.29 13.69
CA PHE A 238 -23.33 6.68 14.07
C PHE A 238 -24.46 7.72 14.05
N ILE A 239 -25.71 7.30 13.82
CA ILE A 239 -26.87 8.19 13.65
C ILE A 239 -27.13 9.13 14.84
N HIS A 240 -26.67 8.77 16.03
CA HIS A 240 -26.76 9.58 17.25
C HIS A 240 -25.45 10.27 17.65
N GLY A 241 -24.42 10.21 16.80
CA GLY A 241 -23.11 10.80 17.08
C GLY A 241 -22.35 10.17 18.24
N ALA A 242 -22.73 8.95 18.63
CA ALA A 242 -22.11 8.16 19.69
C ALA A 242 -22.23 6.67 19.38
N TYR A 243 -21.40 5.85 20.02
CA TYR A 243 -21.54 4.41 19.90
C TYR A 243 -22.90 3.91 20.43
N PRO A 244 -23.48 2.87 19.80
CA PRO A 244 -24.63 2.17 20.34
C PRO A 244 -24.35 1.66 21.77
N GLN A 245 -25.39 1.52 22.60
CA GLN A 245 -25.22 1.05 23.97
C GLN A 245 -24.55 -0.34 23.99
N GLY A 246 -23.44 -0.45 24.73
CA GLY A 246 -22.70 -1.70 24.89
C GLY A 246 -21.83 -2.07 23.67
N PHE A 247 -21.74 -1.21 22.65
CA PHE A 247 -20.81 -1.41 21.55
C PHE A 247 -19.39 -1.03 21.97
N GLU A 248 -18.50 -2.02 21.99
CA GLU A 248 -17.07 -1.81 22.09
C GLU A 248 -16.42 -2.17 20.75
N PRO A 249 -15.76 -1.22 20.05
CA PRO A 249 -15.27 -1.47 18.71
C PRO A 249 -14.10 -2.46 18.71
N TRP A 250 -14.18 -3.44 17.80
CA TRP A 250 -13.11 -4.38 17.50
C TRP A 250 -12.43 -4.07 16.17
N ARG A 251 -13.21 -3.81 15.11
CA ARG A 251 -12.70 -3.58 13.75
C ARG A 251 -13.67 -2.74 12.92
N VAL A 252 -13.17 -2.02 11.92
CA VAL A 252 -13.98 -1.35 10.90
C VAL A 252 -13.51 -1.78 9.52
N TYR A 253 -14.42 -2.24 8.68
CA TYR A 253 -14.17 -2.48 7.26
C TYR A 253 -14.90 -1.43 6.44
N ASP A 254 -14.18 -0.80 5.52
CA ASP A 254 -14.77 0.10 4.53
C ASP A 254 -14.56 -0.51 3.14
N MET A 255 -15.66 -0.99 2.57
CA MET A 255 -15.73 -1.47 1.19
C MET A 255 -16.08 -0.31 0.25
N LEU A 256 -16.50 -0.56 -0.99
CA LEU A 256 -16.81 0.50 -1.95
C LEU A 256 -18.05 1.30 -1.53
N TYR A 257 -19.16 0.64 -1.22
CA TYR A 257 -20.38 1.31 -0.72
C TYR A 257 -20.74 0.91 0.70
N LEU A 258 -20.43 -0.31 1.12
CA LEU A 258 -20.70 -0.79 2.47
C LEU A 258 -19.56 -0.43 3.44
N SER A 259 -19.90 0.13 4.60
CA SER A 259 -19.01 0.16 5.77
C SER A 259 -19.59 -0.76 6.84
N MET A 260 -18.70 -1.43 7.58
CA MET A 260 -19.05 -2.37 8.65
C MET A 260 -18.24 -2.05 9.90
N ALA A 261 -18.92 -1.68 10.99
CA ALA A 261 -18.34 -1.49 12.31
C ALA A 261 -18.64 -2.72 13.16
N ILE A 262 -17.59 -3.42 13.62
CA ILE A 262 -17.71 -4.72 14.27
C ILE A 262 -17.33 -4.56 15.74
N GLY A 263 -18.19 -5.07 16.61
CA GLY A 263 -17.97 -5.07 18.06
C GLY A 263 -17.07 -6.21 18.52
N MET A 264 -16.51 -6.08 19.72
CA MET A 264 -15.81 -7.18 20.41
C MET A 264 -16.69 -8.41 20.64
N ASP A 265 -18.02 -8.23 20.63
CA ASP A 265 -19.03 -9.30 20.71
C ASP A 265 -19.40 -9.90 19.34
N GLY A 266 -18.73 -9.49 18.26
CA GLY A 266 -18.95 -9.94 16.91
C GLY A 266 -20.11 -9.26 16.17
N LYS A 267 -20.94 -8.44 16.83
CA LYS A 267 -22.05 -7.76 16.14
C LYS A 267 -21.53 -6.77 15.10
N VAL A 268 -22.20 -6.76 13.96
CA VAL A 268 -21.85 -5.90 12.81
C VAL A 268 -22.91 -4.80 12.65
N TYR A 269 -22.50 -3.54 12.74
CA TYR A 269 -23.33 -2.40 12.35
C TYR A 269 -22.92 -1.92 10.97
N THR A 270 -23.89 -1.63 10.10
CA THR A 270 -23.62 -1.30 8.71
C THR A 270 -24.01 0.13 8.37
N ARG A 271 -23.29 0.69 7.40
CA ARG A 271 -23.60 1.96 6.75
C ARG A 271 -23.49 1.76 5.24
N ILE A 272 -24.44 2.31 4.49
CA ILE A 272 -24.39 2.33 3.03
C ILE A 272 -24.10 3.76 2.57
N LYS A 273 -22.98 3.93 1.86
CA LYS A 273 -22.51 5.21 1.32
C LYS A 273 -23.32 5.60 0.08
N ASP A 274 -23.67 6.87 -0.04
CA ASP A 274 -24.38 7.38 -1.23
C ASP A 274 -23.50 7.34 -2.48
N SER A 275 -22.19 7.50 -2.31
CA SER A 275 -21.20 7.42 -3.36
C SER A 275 -19.89 6.94 -2.76
N TYR A 276 -19.19 6.05 -3.45
CA TYR A 276 -17.83 5.65 -3.07
C TYR A 276 -16.83 6.82 -3.17
N LYS A 277 -17.20 7.92 -3.85
CA LYS A 277 -16.39 9.16 -3.95
C LYS A 277 -16.41 9.99 -2.67
N LEU A 278 -17.41 9.76 -1.81
CA LEU A 278 -17.62 10.48 -0.55
C LEU A 278 -17.75 9.45 0.58
N PHE A 279 -16.66 8.74 0.88
CA PHE A 279 -16.69 7.59 1.78
C PHE A 279 -16.98 7.93 3.25
N ASN A 280 -16.99 9.22 3.60
CA ASN A 280 -17.31 9.73 4.94
C ASN A 280 -18.82 10.00 5.14
N ASN A 281 -19.63 9.86 4.08
CA ASN A 281 -21.05 10.19 4.13
C ASN A 281 -21.91 9.08 4.74
N SER A 282 -23.17 9.40 4.99
CA SER A 282 -24.15 8.53 5.64
C SER A 282 -23.79 8.17 7.09
N PHE A 283 -24.71 7.49 7.77
CA PHE A 283 -24.56 7.08 9.16
C PHE A 283 -24.67 5.56 9.30
N PHE A 284 -23.92 5.00 10.25
CA PHE A 284 -24.17 3.66 10.76
C PHE A 284 -25.53 3.66 11.48
N MET A 285 -26.37 2.70 11.09
CA MET A 285 -27.63 2.44 11.77
C MET A 285 -27.33 1.67 13.06
N ASP A 286 -27.93 2.06 14.18
CA ASP A 286 -27.69 1.47 15.50
C ASP A 286 -28.86 0.66 16.07
N GLU A 287 -30.01 0.63 15.37
CA GLU A 287 -31.21 -0.07 15.82
C GLU A 287 -31.07 -1.60 15.75
N LEU A 288 -30.47 -2.13 14.68
CA LEU A 288 -30.34 -3.58 14.46
C LEU A 288 -28.99 -3.92 13.80
N PRO A 289 -28.20 -4.84 14.39
CA PRO A 289 -26.99 -5.34 13.73
C PRO A 289 -27.36 -6.18 12.50
N LEU A 290 -26.42 -6.33 11.58
CA LEU A 290 -26.52 -7.23 10.43
C LEU A 290 -26.92 -8.62 10.92
N SER A 291 -27.98 -9.17 10.32
CA SER A 291 -28.63 -10.35 10.84
C SER A 291 -29.03 -11.31 9.71
N TYR A 292 -28.93 -12.61 9.99
CA TYR A 292 -29.46 -13.68 9.17
C TYR A 292 -30.60 -14.37 9.93
N ARG A 293 -31.78 -14.47 9.31
CA ARG A 293 -33.00 -15.03 9.95
C ARG A 293 -33.29 -14.41 11.33
N GLN A 294 -33.15 -13.09 11.43
CA GLN A 294 -33.35 -12.29 12.66
C GLN A 294 -32.35 -12.60 13.80
N GLN A 295 -31.25 -13.31 13.52
CA GLN A 295 -30.16 -13.52 14.46
C GLN A 295 -28.93 -12.73 14.00
N PRO A 296 -28.24 -11.99 14.89
CA PRO A 296 -27.01 -11.28 14.54
C PRO A 296 -25.94 -12.25 14.01
N VAL A 297 -25.30 -11.87 12.91
CA VAL A 297 -24.11 -12.60 12.43
C VAL A 297 -22.88 -12.18 13.20
N ASP A 298 -21.94 -13.11 13.38
CA ASP A 298 -20.60 -12.81 13.89
C ASP A 298 -19.73 -12.27 12.75
N GLY A 299 -19.25 -11.04 12.87
CA GLY A 299 -18.39 -10.38 11.88
C GLY A 299 -16.90 -10.60 12.07
N THR A 300 -16.47 -11.50 12.97
CA THR A 300 -15.05 -11.57 13.35
C THR A 300 -14.15 -12.29 12.36
N MET A 301 -14.72 -12.83 11.26
CA MET A 301 -13.99 -13.55 10.22
C MET A 301 -14.45 -13.11 8.82
N ILE A 302 -14.23 -11.82 8.52
CA ILE A 302 -14.43 -11.24 7.19
C ILE A 302 -13.11 -11.29 6.43
N VAL A 303 -13.15 -11.85 5.21
CA VAL A 303 -12.00 -11.91 4.31
C VAL A 303 -11.69 -10.52 3.78
N ARG A 304 -10.41 -10.17 3.74
CA ARG A 304 -9.93 -8.94 3.15
C ARG A 304 -9.45 -9.26 1.72
N ALA A 305 -10.38 -9.31 0.77
CA ALA A 305 -10.05 -9.65 -0.62
C ALA A 305 -9.54 -8.41 -1.41
N PRO A 306 -8.51 -8.54 -2.27
CA PRO A 306 -7.96 -7.41 -3.04
C PRO A 306 -8.90 -6.84 -4.10
N ARG A 307 -9.81 -7.65 -4.64
CA ARG A 307 -10.74 -7.26 -5.71
C ARG A 307 -12.19 -7.11 -5.23
N PHE A 308 -12.47 -6.75 -3.98
CA PHE A 308 -13.87 -6.67 -3.52
C PHE A 308 -14.77 -5.78 -4.39
N CYS A 309 -14.19 -4.80 -5.10
CA CYS A 309 -14.92 -3.96 -6.06
C CYS A 309 -15.37 -4.72 -7.33
N ASP A 310 -14.51 -5.58 -7.89
CA ASP A 310 -14.82 -6.38 -9.08
C ASP A 310 -15.63 -7.63 -8.70
N HIS A 311 -15.31 -8.20 -7.54
CA HIS A 311 -15.99 -9.36 -6.97
C HIS A 311 -17.41 -9.03 -6.47
N GLY A 312 -17.74 -7.75 -6.28
CA GLY A 312 -19.06 -7.30 -5.85
C GLY A 312 -19.40 -7.65 -4.41
N GLY A 313 -18.40 -7.74 -3.53
CA GLY A 313 -18.56 -8.10 -2.13
C GLY A 313 -17.35 -8.79 -1.51
N THR A 314 -17.55 -9.41 -0.35
CA THR A 314 -16.52 -10.18 0.35
C THR A 314 -17.11 -11.36 1.11
N LEU A 315 -16.28 -12.37 1.39
CA LEU A 315 -16.68 -13.53 2.17
C LEU A 315 -16.63 -13.24 3.68
N LEU A 316 -17.63 -13.75 4.39
CA LEU A 316 -17.73 -13.79 5.84
C LEU A 316 -17.94 -15.25 6.26
N TYR A 317 -17.20 -15.73 7.26
CA TYR A 317 -17.60 -16.90 8.02
C TYR A 317 -18.34 -16.47 9.29
N ASP A 318 -19.64 -16.79 9.38
CA ASP A 318 -20.45 -16.51 10.55
C ASP A 318 -20.32 -17.64 11.59
N LYS A 319 -19.65 -17.36 12.70
CA LYS A 319 -19.46 -18.28 13.82
C LYS A 319 -20.77 -18.64 14.53
N ASN A 320 -21.82 -17.81 14.43
CA ASN A 320 -23.10 -18.04 15.10
C ASN A 320 -23.94 -19.07 14.34
N SER A 321 -24.07 -18.92 13.02
CA SER A 321 -24.84 -19.84 12.18
C SER A 321 -24.01 -20.94 11.49
N LYS A 322 -22.69 -20.96 11.75
CA LYS A 322 -21.70 -21.95 11.27
C LYS A 322 -21.71 -22.11 9.75
N ARG A 323 -21.62 -21.00 9.01
CA ARG A 323 -21.63 -21.02 7.54
C ARG A 323 -20.94 -19.81 6.95
N TYR A 324 -20.62 -19.90 5.67
CA TYR A 324 -20.12 -18.78 4.90
C TYR A 324 -21.25 -17.95 4.29
N PHE A 325 -21.01 -16.64 4.19
CA PHE A 325 -21.84 -15.69 3.47
C PHE A 325 -20.96 -14.85 2.56
N HIS A 326 -21.46 -14.55 1.36
CA HIS A 326 -21.03 -13.40 0.59
C HIS A 326 -21.80 -12.17 1.07
N ILE A 327 -21.08 -11.17 1.59
CA ILE A 327 -21.63 -9.85 1.91
C ILE A 327 -21.55 -9.01 0.64
N THR A 328 -22.70 -8.65 0.07
CA THR A 328 -22.75 -7.93 -1.20
C THR A 328 -22.26 -6.49 -1.06
N ASP A 329 -21.53 -6.01 -2.07
CA ASP A 329 -21.15 -4.61 -2.22
C ASP A 329 -20.96 -4.24 -3.70
N CYS A 330 -22.06 -4.14 -4.45
CA CYS A 330 -22.00 -3.79 -5.87
C CYS A 330 -23.08 -2.80 -6.29
N GLN A 331 -22.85 -2.09 -7.40
CA GLN A 331 -23.85 -1.29 -8.08
C GLN A 331 -24.00 -1.83 -9.51
N SER A 332 -25.21 -2.20 -9.92
CA SER A 332 -25.46 -2.62 -11.30
C SER A 332 -25.43 -1.43 -12.26
N TRP A 333 -25.26 -1.72 -13.55
CA TRP A 333 -25.20 -0.73 -14.63
C TRP A 333 -26.37 0.26 -14.66
N ASN A 334 -27.56 -0.14 -14.19
CA ASN A 334 -28.74 0.72 -14.11
C ASN A 334 -28.82 1.58 -12.82
N GLY A 335 -27.75 1.60 -12.01
CA GLY A 335 -27.62 2.42 -10.79
C GLY A 335 -28.16 1.77 -9.52
N ARG A 336 -28.77 0.58 -9.57
CA ARG A 336 -29.26 -0.12 -8.37
C ARG A 336 -28.11 -0.65 -7.53
N LYS A 337 -28.13 -0.38 -6.22
CA LYS A 337 -27.14 -0.87 -5.25
C LYS A 337 -27.60 -2.19 -4.64
N TYR A 338 -26.68 -3.13 -4.55
CA TYR A 338 -26.80 -4.40 -3.83
C TYR A 338 -25.70 -4.40 -2.76
N CYS A 339 -26.03 -3.88 -1.59
CA CYS A 339 -25.06 -3.68 -0.50
C CYS A 339 -25.62 -4.27 0.80
N GLY A 340 -24.77 -4.99 1.54
CA GLY A 340 -25.10 -5.52 2.87
C GLY A 340 -26.07 -6.69 2.88
N GLN A 341 -26.32 -7.33 1.73
CA GLN A 341 -27.08 -8.58 1.69
C GLN A 341 -26.16 -9.75 2.02
N LEU A 342 -26.67 -10.70 2.82
CA LEU A 342 -25.99 -11.95 3.13
C LEU A 342 -26.51 -13.05 2.19
N ILE A 343 -25.65 -13.54 1.30
CA ILE A 343 -25.97 -14.62 0.37
C ILE A 343 -25.12 -15.84 0.73
N VAL A 344 -25.75 -16.99 0.95
CA VAL A 344 -25.02 -18.26 1.10
C VAL A 344 -24.55 -18.70 -0.29
N PRO A 345 -23.24 -18.90 -0.52
CA PRO A 345 -22.76 -19.40 -1.80
C PRO A 345 -23.26 -20.82 -2.10
N SER A 346 -23.80 -21.03 -3.30
CA SER A 346 -24.39 -22.29 -3.74
C SER A 346 -23.36 -23.13 -4.48
N VAL A 347 -23.02 -24.30 -3.95
CA VAL A 347 -22.09 -25.22 -4.63
C VAL A 347 -22.76 -25.84 -5.85
N THR A 348 -22.25 -25.51 -7.04
CA THR A 348 -22.87 -25.90 -8.32
C THR A 348 -22.82 -27.40 -8.61
N ASN A 349 -21.83 -28.11 -8.07
CA ASN A 349 -21.64 -29.56 -8.26
C ASN A 349 -21.78 -30.33 -6.93
N GLU A 350 -23.02 -30.50 -6.45
CA GLU A 350 -23.27 -31.18 -5.16
C GLU A 350 -22.74 -32.62 -5.07
N SER A 351 -22.56 -33.31 -6.22
CA SER A 351 -21.98 -34.67 -6.26
C SER A 351 -20.57 -34.75 -5.67
N ILE A 352 -19.88 -33.60 -5.50
CA ILE A 352 -18.60 -33.53 -4.79
C ILE A 352 -18.70 -34.00 -3.34
N TYR A 353 -19.81 -33.70 -2.66
CA TYR A 353 -20.06 -34.10 -1.28
C TYR A 353 -20.53 -35.55 -1.19
N GLU A 354 -21.18 -36.09 -2.23
CA GLU A 354 -21.48 -37.53 -2.28
C GLU A 354 -20.21 -38.37 -2.40
N ARG A 355 -19.24 -37.90 -3.19
CA ARG A 355 -17.91 -38.53 -3.32
C ARG A 355 -17.03 -38.31 -2.09
N ASN A 356 -17.23 -37.20 -1.39
CA ASN A 356 -16.43 -36.80 -0.22
C ASN A 356 -17.36 -36.40 0.94
N PRO A 357 -18.05 -37.36 1.58
CA PRO A 357 -19.10 -37.08 2.57
C PRO A 357 -18.59 -36.37 3.83
N ASP A 358 -17.28 -36.48 4.10
CA ASP A 358 -16.66 -35.83 5.25
C ASP A 358 -16.27 -34.37 4.99
N TRP A 359 -16.30 -33.87 3.75
CA TRP A 359 -15.88 -32.49 3.46
C TRP A 359 -16.85 -31.46 4.05
N GLY A 360 -16.30 -30.34 4.55
CA GLY A 360 -17.08 -29.25 5.11
C GLY A 360 -17.94 -28.57 4.05
N LYS A 361 -19.21 -28.29 4.37
CA LYS A 361 -20.14 -27.64 3.45
C LYS A 361 -20.16 -26.13 3.71
N LEU A 362 -20.19 -25.33 2.65
CA LEU A 362 -20.13 -23.87 2.81
C LEU A 362 -21.35 -23.32 3.57
N ASP A 363 -22.51 -23.98 3.44
CA ASP A 363 -23.76 -23.63 4.09
C ASP A 363 -23.97 -24.28 5.47
N ASP A 364 -23.12 -25.25 5.83
CA ASP A 364 -23.11 -25.96 7.11
C ASP A 364 -21.71 -26.49 7.48
N MET A 365 -21.03 -25.71 8.31
CA MET A 365 -19.75 -26.03 8.93
C MET A 365 -19.92 -26.54 10.36
N SER A 366 -21.08 -27.06 10.77
CA SER A 366 -21.30 -27.45 12.18
C SER A 366 -20.32 -28.53 12.69
N ASP A 367 -19.79 -29.35 11.78
CA ASP A 367 -18.78 -30.38 12.05
C ASP A 367 -17.35 -29.83 12.19
N TYR A 368 -17.12 -28.59 11.78
CA TYR A 368 -15.82 -27.97 11.64
C TYR A 368 -15.75 -26.64 12.39
N GLU A 369 -14.63 -26.41 13.02
CA GLU A 369 -14.23 -25.07 13.42
C GLU A 369 -13.36 -24.46 12.32
N VAL A 370 -13.78 -23.32 11.80
CA VAL A 370 -12.96 -22.53 10.86
C VAL A 370 -12.00 -21.70 11.69
N LEU A 371 -10.70 -21.97 11.57
CA LEU A 371 -9.64 -21.27 12.29
C LEU A 371 -9.16 -20.03 11.53
N TYR A 372 -9.17 -20.09 10.20
CA TYR A 372 -8.71 -19.02 9.32
C TYR A 372 -9.30 -19.23 7.93
N VAL A 373 -9.55 -18.12 7.22
CA VAL A 373 -9.92 -18.11 5.81
C VAL A 373 -9.44 -16.80 5.19
N ASP A 374 -8.88 -16.87 3.99
CA ASP A 374 -8.49 -15.70 3.22
C ASP A 374 -8.53 -15.98 1.71
N ALA A 375 -8.56 -14.92 0.91
CA ALA A 375 -8.51 -15.00 -0.54
C ALA A 375 -7.07 -15.18 -1.01
N HIS A 376 -6.85 -15.97 -2.06
CA HIS A 376 -5.50 -16.16 -2.61
C HIS A 376 -5.38 -15.87 -4.10
N SER A 377 -6.32 -16.22 -4.96
CA SER A 377 -6.17 -15.87 -6.37
C SER A 377 -7.49 -15.45 -6.95
N ASP A 378 -7.42 -14.60 -7.95
CA ASP A 378 -8.51 -14.39 -8.88
C ASP A 378 -8.37 -15.36 -10.04
N ASP A 379 -9.49 -16.01 -10.36
CA ASP A 379 -9.69 -16.61 -11.65
C ASP A 379 -10.60 -15.66 -12.42
N SER A 380 -10.05 -14.95 -13.41
CA SER A 380 -10.76 -13.90 -14.17
C SER A 380 -12.06 -14.38 -14.84
N TRP A 381 -12.31 -15.70 -14.85
CA TRP A 381 -13.53 -16.31 -15.39
C TRP A 381 -14.36 -17.07 -14.35
N MET A 382 -13.84 -17.35 -13.15
CA MET A 382 -14.52 -18.18 -12.13
C MET A 382 -14.75 -17.47 -10.79
N GLY A 383 -14.18 -16.29 -10.58
CA GLY A 383 -14.31 -15.47 -9.36
C GLY A 383 -13.08 -15.56 -8.45
N LEU A 384 -13.27 -15.43 -7.14
CA LEU A 384 -12.19 -15.46 -6.16
C LEU A 384 -12.03 -16.84 -5.52
N LYS A 385 -10.76 -17.29 -5.39
CA LYS A 385 -10.40 -18.51 -4.66
C LYS A 385 -10.04 -18.17 -3.23
N TYR A 386 -10.46 -19.06 -2.34
CA TYR A 386 -10.28 -18.96 -0.90
C TYR A 386 -9.65 -20.24 -0.37
N ALA A 387 -8.76 -20.10 0.60
CA ALA A 387 -8.24 -21.21 1.37
C ALA A 387 -8.63 -21.05 2.84
N ALA A 388 -9.17 -22.10 3.44
CA ALA A 388 -9.56 -22.15 4.83
C ALA A 388 -8.80 -23.23 5.61
N VAL A 389 -8.39 -22.89 6.83
CA VAL A 389 -7.84 -23.83 7.81
C VAL A 389 -8.97 -24.28 8.71
N LEU A 390 -9.26 -25.59 8.69
CA LEU A 390 -10.37 -26.19 9.42
C LEU A 390 -9.86 -27.13 10.50
N ARG A 391 -10.59 -27.21 11.62
CA ARG A 391 -10.37 -28.19 12.69
C ARG A 391 -11.63 -29.01 12.92
N LYS A 392 -11.48 -30.34 12.95
CA LYS A 392 -12.53 -31.28 13.39
C LYS A 392 -11.94 -32.21 14.44
N SER A 393 -12.33 -32.01 15.70
CA SER A 393 -11.67 -32.64 16.85
C SER A 393 -10.15 -32.35 16.85
N ASN A 394 -9.30 -33.38 16.78
CA ASN A 394 -7.83 -33.23 16.74
C ASN A 394 -7.26 -33.28 15.31
N ARG A 395 -8.11 -33.23 14.28
CA ARG A 395 -7.69 -33.26 12.87
C ARG A 395 -7.77 -31.87 12.25
N TYR A 396 -6.82 -31.58 11.38
CA TYR A 396 -6.69 -30.30 10.67
C TYR A 396 -6.84 -30.52 9.17
N PHE A 397 -7.52 -29.60 8.50
CA PHE A 397 -7.75 -29.67 7.06
C PHE A 397 -7.48 -28.32 6.42
N LEU A 398 -6.99 -28.35 5.18
CA LEU A 398 -7.00 -27.20 4.29
C LEU A 398 -8.11 -27.40 3.26
N GLN A 399 -9.08 -26.50 3.23
CA GLN A 399 -10.15 -26.48 2.23
C GLN A 399 -9.90 -25.35 1.24
N ASP A 400 -9.96 -25.66 -0.05
CA ASP A 400 -9.86 -24.70 -1.14
C ASP A 400 -11.18 -24.66 -1.90
N PHE A 401 -11.71 -23.46 -2.16
CA PHE A 401 -12.97 -23.26 -2.84
C PHE A 401 -12.99 -21.93 -3.60
N THR A 402 -13.85 -21.85 -4.60
CA THR A 402 -14.04 -20.67 -5.44
C THR A 402 -15.44 -20.12 -5.22
N VAL A 403 -15.58 -18.80 -5.11
CA VAL A 403 -16.88 -18.10 -5.15
C VAL A 403 -16.89 -17.19 -6.37
N SER A 404 -17.94 -17.28 -7.19
CA SER A 404 -18.09 -16.46 -8.39
C SER A 404 -18.29 -14.99 -8.07
N ASP A 405 -17.96 -14.10 -9.02
CA ASP A 405 -18.20 -12.66 -8.86
C ASP A 405 -19.70 -12.33 -8.79
N TYR A 406 -20.04 -11.33 -7.99
CA TYR A 406 -21.42 -10.92 -7.77
C TYR A 406 -21.80 -9.67 -8.57
N TYR A 407 -22.69 -9.84 -9.55
CA TYR A 407 -23.18 -8.77 -10.41
C TYR A 407 -24.65 -8.35 -10.12
N GLY A 408 -25.20 -8.79 -8.99
CA GLY A 408 -26.59 -8.56 -8.59
C GLY A 408 -27.47 -9.82 -8.65
N GLY A 409 -28.56 -9.85 -7.87
CA GLY A 409 -29.46 -11.00 -7.77
C GLY A 409 -29.53 -11.60 -6.36
N GLY A 410 -30.13 -12.79 -6.24
CA GLY A 410 -30.38 -13.46 -4.95
C GLY A 410 -29.52 -14.71 -4.70
N SER A 411 -28.58 -15.03 -5.58
CA SER A 411 -27.73 -16.22 -5.50
C SER A 411 -26.32 -15.89 -5.99
N ILE A 412 -25.35 -16.68 -5.54
CA ILE A 412 -23.96 -16.63 -5.97
C ILE A 412 -23.45 -18.07 -6.04
N ASP A 413 -22.78 -18.41 -7.13
CA ASP A 413 -22.28 -19.76 -7.36
C ASP A 413 -20.93 -19.96 -6.67
N ALA A 414 -20.66 -21.21 -6.28
CA ALA A 414 -19.40 -21.63 -5.71
C ALA A 414 -18.99 -23.02 -6.20
N GLU A 415 -17.71 -23.32 -6.04
CA GLU A 415 -17.12 -24.63 -6.33
C GLU A 415 -16.18 -25.04 -5.19
N ILE A 416 -16.29 -26.28 -4.71
CA ILE A 416 -15.29 -26.87 -3.83
C ILE A 416 -14.19 -27.47 -4.68
N ASN A 417 -12.98 -26.93 -4.55
CA ASN A 417 -11.82 -27.37 -5.33
C ASN A 417 -11.12 -28.54 -4.64
N SER A 418 -10.90 -28.46 -3.33
CA SER A 418 -10.29 -29.55 -2.54
C SER A 418 -10.54 -29.42 -1.04
N GLN A 419 -10.39 -30.52 -0.31
CA GLN A 419 -10.17 -30.50 1.13
C GLN A 419 -9.18 -31.61 1.52
N THR A 420 -8.02 -31.19 2.04
CA THR A 420 -6.88 -32.08 2.33
C THR A 420 -6.68 -32.19 3.84
N ASP A 421 -6.57 -33.42 4.36
CA ASP A 421 -6.16 -33.65 5.74
C ASP A 421 -4.67 -33.34 5.89
N VAL A 422 -4.37 -32.33 6.71
CA VAL A 422 -3.01 -31.84 6.99
C VAL A 422 -2.64 -32.05 8.46
N THR A 423 -3.30 -32.97 9.15
CA THR A 423 -3.11 -33.22 10.58
C THR A 423 -1.65 -33.58 10.92
N SER A 424 -0.98 -34.36 10.07
CA SER A 424 0.43 -34.72 10.28
C SER A 424 1.39 -33.53 10.22
N GLU A 425 1.01 -32.48 9.49
CA GLU A 425 1.84 -31.29 9.27
C GLU A 425 1.52 -30.18 10.27
N LEU A 426 0.23 -29.92 10.53
CA LEU A 426 -0.21 -28.82 11.38
C LEU A 426 -0.42 -29.22 12.84
N GLY A 427 -0.71 -30.50 13.11
CA GLY A 427 -1.17 -30.94 14.44
C GLY A 427 -0.18 -30.70 15.57
N ALA A 428 1.12 -30.76 15.28
CA ALA A 428 2.18 -30.54 16.27
C ALA A 428 2.54 -29.06 16.49
N ILE A 429 2.17 -28.18 15.56
CA ILE A 429 2.56 -26.76 15.59
C ILE A 429 1.40 -25.83 15.96
N MET A 430 0.16 -26.24 15.72
CA MET A 430 -1.01 -25.39 15.94
C MET A 430 -1.22 -25.08 17.42
N LYS A 431 -1.48 -23.80 17.73
CA LYS A 431 -1.85 -23.30 19.06
C LYS A 431 -3.14 -22.50 18.98
N GLU A 432 -3.77 -22.25 20.12
CA GLU A 432 -5.00 -21.45 20.20
C GLU A 432 -4.79 -20.01 19.74
N ASP A 433 -3.59 -19.45 19.96
CA ASP A 433 -3.19 -18.09 19.61
C ASP A 433 -2.41 -18.00 18.28
N SER A 434 -2.38 -19.08 17.50
CA SER A 434 -1.74 -19.10 16.18
C SER A 434 -2.28 -18.01 15.26
N GLN A 435 -1.36 -17.24 14.68
CA GLN A 435 -1.62 -16.23 13.67
C GLN A 435 -1.40 -16.84 12.29
N PHE A 436 -2.14 -16.35 11.29
CA PHE A 436 -2.08 -16.84 9.91
C PHE A 436 -1.89 -15.69 8.94
N ALA A 437 -1.18 -15.95 7.85
CA ALA A 437 -1.18 -15.05 6.69
C ALA A 437 -1.03 -15.88 5.40
N LEU A 438 -1.96 -15.67 4.46
CA LEU A 438 -1.96 -16.34 3.16
C LEU A 438 -1.39 -15.39 2.11
N TYR A 439 -0.38 -15.86 1.39
CA TYR A 439 0.03 -15.14 0.18
C TYR A 439 -1.11 -15.15 -0.83
N TYR A 440 -1.36 -14.01 -1.46
CA TYR A 440 -2.32 -13.91 -2.54
C TYR A 440 -1.81 -14.77 -3.70
N ALA A 441 -0.85 -14.31 -4.50
CA ALA A 441 -0.42 -15.03 -5.70
C ALA A 441 0.26 -16.41 -5.45
N GLN A 442 -0.54 -17.46 -5.20
CA GLN A 442 -0.09 -18.82 -4.86
C GLN A 442 0.70 -19.47 -6.00
N ASP A 443 0.51 -19.05 -7.24
CA ASP A 443 1.32 -19.52 -8.38
C ASP A 443 2.81 -19.19 -8.21
N TYR A 444 3.12 -18.08 -7.54
CA TYR A 444 4.49 -17.64 -7.28
C TYR A 444 4.93 -17.88 -5.84
N ARG A 445 4.00 -17.82 -4.89
CA ARG A 445 4.22 -17.96 -3.45
C ARG A 445 3.16 -18.88 -2.84
N PRO A 446 3.27 -20.20 -3.08
CA PRO A 446 2.29 -21.18 -2.61
C PRO A 446 2.47 -21.46 -1.11
N TYR A 447 2.29 -20.44 -0.28
CA TYR A 447 2.61 -20.48 1.15
C TYR A 447 1.45 -19.96 2.01
N LEU A 448 1.17 -20.69 3.09
CA LEU A 448 0.39 -20.23 4.24
C LEU A 448 1.34 -20.12 5.44
N LEU A 449 1.46 -18.93 6.02
CA LEU A 449 2.26 -18.68 7.21
C LEU A 449 1.46 -18.99 8.46
N ILE A 450 2.11 -19.56 9.47
CA ILE A 450 1.48 -20.01 10.71
C ILE A 450 2.43 -19.71 11.87
N SER A 451 1.98 -18.96 12.88
CA SER A 451 2.74 -18.79 14.13
C SER A 451 2.47 -19.91 15.13
N SER A 452 3.47 -20.20 15.97
CA SER A 452 3.33 -21.08 17.13
C SER A 452 4.15 -20.52 18.30
N GLY A 453 3.56 -19.64 19.10
CA GLY A 453 4.29 -18.87 20.11
C GLY A 453 5.33 -17.98 19.44
N ASN A 454 6.62 -18.19 19.72
CA ASN A 454 7.72 -17.42 19.14
C ASN A 454 8.30 -18.02 17.84
N SER A 455 7.68 -19.04 17.25
CA SER A 455 8.18 -19.67 16.01
C SER A 455 7.25 -19.42 14.85
N LEU A 456 7.81 -19.05 13.68
CA LEU A 456 7.10 -18.95 12.42
C LEU A 456 7.33 -20.19 11.57
N TYR A 457 6.25 -20.70 11.00
CA TYR A 457 6.23 -21.80 10.05
C TYR A 457 5.57 -21.35 8.75
N PHE A 458 5.84 -22.06 7.66
CA PHE A 458 5.04 -21.98 6.44
C PHE A 458 4.65 -23.38 5.97
N TYR A 459 3.39 -23.53 5.57
CA TYR A 459 2.93 -24.68 4.81
C TYR A 459 3.14 -24.39 3.32
N TYR A 460 3.89 -25.25 2.64
CA TYR A 460 4.13 -25.18 1.19
C TYR A 460 3.10 -26.04 0.46
N PHE A 461 2.14 -25.41 -0.23
CA PHE A 461 1.01 -26.12 -0.85
C PHE A 461 1.47 -27.17 -1.88
N ASN A 462 2.39 -26.81 -2.78
CA ASN A 462 2.87 -27.72 -3.83
C ASN A 462 3.65 -28.94 -3.29
N GLY A 463 4.23 -28.83 -2.10
CA GLY A 463 4.92 -29.94 -1.43
C GLY A 463 4.10 -30.61 -0.33
N SER A 464 2.91 -30.07 -0.03
CA SER A 464 2.03 -30.50 1.06
C SER A 464 2.75 -30.72 2.40
N LYS A 465 3.61 -29.77 2.77
CA LYS A 465 4.53 -29.92 3.91
C LYS A 465 4.78 -28.62 4.65
N VAL A 466 4.89 -28.70 5.98
CA VAL A 466 5.31 -27.60 6.85
C VAL A 466 6.83 -27.53 6.98
N TYR A 467 7.34 -26.31 6.98
CA TYR A 467 8.72 -25.98 7.32
C TYR A 467 8.76 -24.91 8.40
N LYS A 468 9.69 -25.04 9.35
CA LYS A 468 10.00 -23.96 10.29
C LYS A 468 10.84 -22.92 9.56
N TYR A 469 10.40 -21.67 9.57
CA TYR A 469 11.11 -20.56 8.94
C TYR A 469 12.11 -19.94 9.90
N HIS A 470 11.65 -19.55 11.09
CA HIS A 470 12.47 -18.88 12.09
C HIS A 470 11.88 -19.01 13.49
N GLN A 471 12.72 -18.89 14.51
CA GLN A 471 12.33 -18.78 15.91
C GLN A 471 12.85 -17.45 16.45
N PHE A 472 11.95 -16.64 16.95
CA PHE A 472 12.20 -15.31 17.50
C PHE A 472 12.42 -15.36 19.01
N ASP A 473 12.88 -14.24 19.57
CA ASP A 473 13.15 -14.10 21.00
C ASP A 473 11.90 -13.81 21.84
N ALA A 474 10.76 -13.52 21.19
CA ALA A 474 9.48 -13.27 21.85
C ALA A 474 8.30 -13.85 21.06
N PRO A 475 7.13 -14.04 21.70
CA PRO A 475 5.92 -14.51 21.03
C PRO A 475 5.52 -13.61 19.84
N ILE A 476 5.12 -14.24 18.74
CA ILE A 476 4.59 -13.58 17.56
C ILE A 476 3.17 -13.10 17.87
N LYS A 477 2.92 -11.81 17.66
CA LYS A 477 1.61 -11.18 17.88
C LYS A 477 0.81 -10.99 16.60
N SER A 478 1.48 -10.71 15.49
CA SER A 478 0.83 -10.46 14.21
C SER A 478 1.75 -10.86 13.06
N ILE A 479 1.15 -11.35 11.98
CA ILE A 479 1.80 -11.62 10.71
C ILE A 479 0.97 -10.96 9.61
N ASP A 480 1.61 -10.34 8.64
CA ASP A 480 0.97 -9.99 7.37
C ASP A 480 1.98 -10.17 6.22
N VAL A 481 1.49 -10.22 4.99
CA VAL A 481 2.30 -10.48 3.79
C VAL A 481 2.21 -9.35 2.79
N ASN A 482 3.35 -9.03 2.17
CA ASN A 482 3.38 -8.20 0.98
C ASN A 482 2.92 -9.06 -0.20
N ASN A 483 1.65 -8.90 -0.58
CA ASN A 483 1.00 -9.60 -1.69
C ASN A 483 1.31 -9.02 -3.08
N SER A 484 2.45 -8.35 -3.28
CA SER A 484 2.82 -7.87 -4.62
C SER A 484 3.18 -9.06 -5.49
N SER A 485 2.83 -9.03 -6.78
CA SER A 485 3.01 -10.17 -7.70
C SER A 485 4.47 -10.62 -7.86
N PHE A 486 5.45 -9.84 -7.40
CA PHE A 486 6.89 -10.11 -7.56
C PHE A 486 7.72 -10.07 -6.27
N GLN A 487 7.27 -9.39 -5.21
CA GLN A 487 8.00 -9.31 -3.93
C GLN A 487 7.24 -10.12 -2.88
N GLY A 488 7.85 -11.22 -2.44
CA GLY A 488 7.30 -12.07 -1.39
C GLY A 488 7.95 -11.71 -0.08
N ASP A 489 7.46 -10.68 0.61
CA ASP A 489 7.92 -10.32 1.95
C ASP A 489 6.85 -10.68 2.97
N ALA A 490 7.26 -11.02 4.20
CA ALA A 490 6.35 -11.18 5.32
C ALA A 490 6.78 -10.27 6.49
N GLY A 491 5.83 -9.57 7.07
CA GLY A 491 6.01 -8.73 8.24
C GLY A 491 5.62 -9.50 9.49
N VAL A 492 6.51 -9.57 10.48
CA VAL A 492 6.26 -10.26 11.74
C VAL A 492 6.48 -9.30 12.90
N GLY A 493 5.45 -9.09 13.69
CA GLY A 493 5.48 -8.25 14.89
C GLY A 493 5.43 -9.07 16.17
N LEU A 494 6.29 -8.73 17.13
CA LEU A 494 6.48 -9.50 18.37
C LEU A 494 5.98 -8.76 19.61
N GLU A 495 5.68 -9.52 20.66
CA GLU A 495 5.18 -8.98 21.93
C GLU A 495 6.18 -8.05 22.64
N ASN A 496 7.49 -8.25 22.43
CA ASN A 496 8.56 -7.41 22.99
C ASN A 496 8.78 -6.09 22.22
N GLY A 497 8.02 -5.85 21.14
CA GLY A 497 8.13 -4.63 20.33
C GLY A 497 9.21 -4.66 19.27
N GLU A 498 9.63 -5.84 18.86
CA GLU A 498 10.42 -6.06 17.66
C GLU A 498 9.50 -6.29 16.45
N PHE A 499 9.93 -5.79 15.30
CA PHE A 499 9.31 -6.03 14.00
C PHE A 499 10.36 -6.49 12.99
N TYR A 500 9.99 -7.48 12.17
CA TYR A 500 10.86 -8.08 11.16
C TYR A 500 10.20 -8.05 9.78
N VAL A 501 10.99 -7.78 8.75
CA VAL A 501 10.64 -8.08 7.35
C VAL A 501 11.45 -9.29 6.92
N LEU A 502 10.75 -10.34 6.49
CA LEU A 502 11.31 -11.62 6.12
C LEU A 502 11.27 -11.81 4.61
N ASP A 503 12.30 -12.44 4.04
CA ASP A 503 12.38 -12.75 2.62
C ASP A 503 11.76 -14.12 2.28
N PHE A 504 10.70 -14.13 1.49
CA PHE A 504 10.11 -15.33 0.90
C PHE A 504 10.45 -15.48 -0.59
N SER A 505 11.57 -14.92 -1.05
CA SER A 505 12.12 -15.19 -2.38
C SER A 505 12.43 -16.68 -2.58
N THR A 506 12.33 -17.14 -3.83
CA THR A 506 12.47 -18.57 -4.18
C THR A 506 13.82 -19.14 -3.73
N SER A 507 14.90 -18.37 -3.77
CA SER A 507 16.23 -18.79 -3.30
C SER A 507 16.24 -19.01 -1.78
N VAL A 508 15.74 -18.04 -1.02
CA VAL A 508 15.70 -18.12 0.45
C VAL A 508 14.84 -19.29 0.91
N ILE A 509 13.66 -19.45 0.31
CA ILE A 509 12.77 -20.56 0.69
C ILE A 509 13.38 -21.92 0.32
N ARG A 510 14.05 -22.04 -0.82
CA ARG A 510 14.78 -23.27 -1.17
C ARG A 510 15.85 -23.60 -0.14
N ASP A 511 16.61 -22.61 0.32
CA ASP A 511 17.64 -22.82 1.35
C ASP A 511 17.04 -23.25 2.68
N VAL A 512 15.96 -22.60 3.13
CA VAL A 512 15.23 -22.98 4.34
C VAL A 512 14.67 -24.41 4.24
N MET A 513 14.10 -24.79 3.10
CA MET A 513 13.59 -26.15 2.90
C MET A 513 14.68 -27.22 2.87
N ASN A 514 15.85 -26.89 2.30
CA ASN A 514 16.95 -27.84 2.14
C ASN A 514 17.86 -27.96 3.36
N THR A 515 18.06 -26.86 4.08
CA THR A 515 19.07 -26.75 5.15
C THR A 515 18.47 -26.41 6.51
N GLY A 516 17.20 -26.01 6.56
CA GLY A 516 16.53 -25.52 7.78
C GLY A 516 16.79 -24.04 8.07
N ASP A 517 17.61 -23.35 7.26
CA ASP A 517 17.94 -21.94 7.47
C ASP A 517 18.35 -21.22 6.17
N SER A 518 18.44 -19.89 6.22
CA SER A 518 19.07 -19.06 5.20
C SER A 518 19.58 -17.76 5.84
N LYS A 519 20.78 -17.33 5.45
CA LYS A 519 21.39 -16.09 5.96
C LYS A 519 20.65 -14.83 5.50
N GLU A 520 19.99 -14.90 4.36
CA GLU A 520 19.29 -13.77 3.72
C GLU A 520 17.82 -13.64 4.17
N LYS A 521 17.36 -14.53 5.06
CA LYS A 521 15.92 -14.64 5.39
C LYS A 521 15.35 -13.46 6.17
N ILE A 522 16.20 -12.68 6.84
CA ILE A 522 15.79 -11.46 7.55
C ILE A 522 16.30 -10.27 6.74
N ARG A 523 15.39 -9.55 6.09
CA ARG A 523 15.72 -8.36 5.29
C ARG A 523 15.87 -7.11 6.15
N PHE A 524 15.07 -7.02 7.21
CA PHE A 524 15.03 -5.85 8.08
C PHE A 524 14.54 -6.22 9.47
N LYS A 525 15.05 -5.49 10.48
CA LYS A 525 14.61 -5.58 11.88
C LYS A 525 14.49 -4.17 12.46
N GLN A 526 13.42 -3.92 13.22
CA GLN A 526 13.25 -2.71 14.00
C GLN A 526 12.85 -3.04 15.45
N ASP A 527 13.57 -2.44 16.39
CA ASP A 527 13.30 -2.56 17.84
C ASP A 527 12.55 -1.35 18.42
N GLY A 528 12.06 -1.51 19.64
CA GLY A 528 11.52 -0.41 20.45
C GLY A 528 10.24 0.18 19.86
N LEU A 529 9.35 -0.69 19.37
CA LEU A 529 8.01 -0.30 18.91
C LEU A 529 6.96 -0.38 20.01
N GLY A 530 7.29 -0.82 21.23
CA GLY A 530 6.29 -1.18 22.24
C GLY A 530 5.57 -2.48 21.86
N LYS A 531 4.71 -3.00 22.73
CA LYS A 531 4.07 -4.30 22.52
C LYS A 531 3.24 -4.29 21.23
N VAL A 532 3.63 -5.09 20.23
CA VAL A 532 2.91 -5.13 18.96
C VAL A 532 1.51 -5.70 19.15
N ILE A 533 0.52 -5.03 18.58
CA ILE A 533 -0.87 -5.48 18.53
C ILE A 533 -1.17 -6.07 17.17
N GLU A 534 -0.90 -5.32 16.10
CA GLU A 534 -1.19 -5.75 14.74
C GLU A 534 -0.19 -5.13 13.75
N VAL A 535 0.16 -5.92 12.74
CA VAL A 535 1.00 -5.55 11.60
C VAL A 535 0.13 -5.66 10.36
N ILE A 536 0.18 -4.65 9.49
CA ILE A 536 -0.35 -4.77 8.13
C ILE A 536 0.65 -4.27 7.10
N TYR A 537 0.59 -4.81 5.89
CA TYR A 537 1.14 -4.18 4.70
C TYR A 537 0.10 -3.24 4.09
N LYS A 538 0.26 -1.94 4.36
CA LYS A 538 -0.58 -0.89 3.76
C LYS A 538 -0.23 -0.76 2.29
N TRP A 539 -1.24 -0.94 1.43
CA TRP A 539 -1.13 -0.62 0.01
C TRP A 539 -1.38 0.87 -0.27
N LYS A 540 -0.70 1.42 -1.27
CA LYS A 540 -1.01 2.78 -1.74
C LYS A 540 -2.47 2.91 -2.18
N GLN A 541 -2.98 2.03 -3.03
CA GLN A 541 -4.35 2.11 -3.58
C GLN A 541 -4.88 0.72 -3.94
N ALA A 542 -6.20 0.59 -4.20
CA ALA A 542 -6.84 -0.69 -4.49
C ALA A 542 -6.17 -1.45 -5.64
N ALA A 543 -5.89 -0.76 -6.74
CA ALA A 543 -5.24 -1.36 -7.92
C ALA A 543 -3.82 -1.87 -7.66
N ASN A 544 -3.13 -1.42 -6.60
CA ASN A 544 -1.79 -1.94 -6.28
C ASN A 544 -1.86 -3.27 -5.52
N TRP A 545 -3.03 -3.67 -5.04
CA TRP A 545 -3.23 -4.92 -4.32
C TRP A 545 -3.55 -6.09 -5.29
N ILE A 546 -3.71 -5.82 -6.59
CA ILE A 546 -4.11 -6.77 -7.63
C ILE A 546 -2.96 -6.97 -8.62
#